data_AF-A0A9D8IIS8-F1
#
_entry.id   AF-A0A9D8IIS8-F1
#
_cell.length_a   1.000
_cell.length_b   1.000
_cell.length_c   1.000
_cell.angle_alpha   90.00
_cell.angle_beta   90.00
_cell.angle_gamma   90.00
#
_symmetry.space_group_name_H-M   'P 1'
#
loop_
_entity.id
_entity.type
_entity.pdbx_description
1 polymer ?
#
loop_
_entity_poly.entity_id
_entity_poly.type
_entity_poly.pdbx_seq_one_letter_code
_entity_poly.pdbx_strand_id
1 'polypeptide(L)'
;MAAAQEQPFRPEPGKFPPLDKALAYRGELVFVDHVNRRGSIRVEGAGTYFRNAPHPFAMLPYGVVRYHGAPAELRNIPLGTVLHVRGFLPPDPKNSPVPVFPVNNRTKNSGRSGAGTAPAENHVLLLEDEPSHCLREGLAWKLKEVEVQNNEGLVVATRASKADKGEKPVEEKLSFDATTRLWRGRESLRMDEFIAEGGFPASGKKSLDGKSVLLGINWKPTPGNIFTRFHISDIWLDDAAMERASRHQSDVHKAFIRSRWMPAWVDAVEYGKFGRAVITATLFGGMDNSLYADFKKGGSAIMNSAENTLKHTNGAYGPAHMASRGTLLDVAKASGEPPLGSSGIQIRMETDLIIEGIRPPRVVRVRPSSWAQVDIPREEYFENGNMDERFPSPAIFPRY
;
A
#
# COMPACT_ATOMS: atom_id res chain seq x y z
N MET A 1 -29.63 29.04 1.50
CA MET A 1 -28.58 28.71 2.48
C MET A 1 -27.34 28.34 1.71
N ALA A 2 -26.26 29.11 1.83
CA ALA A 2 -24.97 28.69 1.28
C ALA A 2 -24.53 27.44 2.06
N ALA A 3 -24.32 26.32 1.37
CA ALA A 3 -23.69 25.17 1.97
C ALA A 3 -22.34 25.64 2.53
N ALA A 4 -22.12 25.45 3.83
CA ALA A 4 -20.82 25.66 4.43
C ALA A 4 -19.81 24.82 3.61
N GLN A 5 -18.84 25.48 2.97
CA GLN A 5 -17.73 24.77 2.35
C GLN A 5 -17.03 24.00 3.46
N GLU A 6 -17.23 22.68 3.52
CA GLU A 6 -16.46 21.81 4.41
C GLU A 6 -14.98 22.11 4.19
N GLN A 7 -14.28 22.46 5.27
CA GLN A 7 -12.86 22.70 5.17
C GLN A 7 -12.16 21.41 4.70
N PRO A 8 -11.23 21.49 3.74
CA PRO A 8 -10.51 20.33 3.25
C PRO A 8 -9.77 19.63 4.39
N PHE A 9 -10.01 18.32 4.56
CA PHE A 9 -9.42 17.54 5.64
C PHE A 9 -7.93 17.23 5.37
N ARG A 10 -7.09 17.42 6.39
CA ARG A 10 -5.66 17.04 6.40
C ARG A 10 -5.39 16.17 7.63
N PRO A 11 -4.57 15.10 7.51
CA PRO A 11 -4.14 14.32 8.65
C PRO A 11 -3.35 15.19 9.63
N GLU A 12 -3.59 14.98 10.93
CA GLU A 12 -2.88 15.67 12.01
C GLU A 12 -1.70 14.81 12.53
N PRO A 13 -0.56 15.42 12.88
CA PRO A 13 0.54 14.71 13.54
C PRO A 13 0.08 14.00 14.82
N GLY A 14 0.50 12.74 14.99
CA GLY A 14 0.15 11.93 16.16
C GLY A 14 -1.29 11.41 16.20
N LYS A 15 -2.06 11.55 15.10
CA LYS A 15 -3.42 11.00 14.98
C LYS A 15 -3.57 10.17 13.71
N PHE A 16 -4.26 9.05 13.83
CA PHE A 16 -4.66 8.25 12.67
C PHE A 16 -5.91 8.88 12.03
N PRO A 17 -5.88 9.25 10.75
CA PRO A 17 -7.01 9.87 10.09
C PRO A 17 -8.11 8.82 9.81
N PRO A 18 -9.39 9.20 9.90
CA PRO A 18 -10.48 8.27 9.62
C PRO A 18 -10.58 8.00 8.10
N LEU A 19 -10.78 6.74 7.73
CA LEU A 19 -10.69 6.28 6.34
C LEU A 19 -11.76 6.88 5.42
N ASP A 20 -12.95 7.19 5.96
CA ASP A 20 -14.07 7.80 5.25
C ASP A 20 -13.76 9.22 4.75
N LYS A 21 -12.76 9.90 5.34
CA LYS A 21 -12.26 11.20 4.88
C LYS A 21 -11.23 11.09 3.74
N ALA A 22 -10.75 9.89 3.42
CA ALA A 22 -9.81 9.69 2.32
C ALA A 22 -10.52 9.71 0.96
N LEU A 23 -9.91 10.36 -0.02
CA LEU A 23 -10.36 10.25 -1.41
C LEU A 23 -10.01 8.86 -1.95
N ALA A 24 -10.99 8.21 -2.58
CA ALA A 24 -10.79 6.96 -3.31
C ALA A 24 -10.52 7.24 -4.79
N TYR A 25 -9.51 6.59 -5.36
CA TYR A 25 -9.28 6.55 -6.81
C TYR A 25 -8.49 5.30 -7.17
N ARG A 26 -8.44 4.94 -8.46
CA ARG A 26 -7.63 3.83 -8.97
C ARG A 26 -6.75 4.25 -10.13
N GLY A 27 -5.68 3.50 -10.37
CA GLY A 27 -4.80 3.73 -11.50
C GLY A 27 -3.60 2.80 -11.54
N GLU A 28 -2.87 2.82 -12.64
CA GLU A 28 -1.68 2.02 -12.89
C GLU A 28 -0.45 2.60 -12.21
N LEU A 29 0.30 1.77 -11.48
CA LEU A 29 1.60 2.12 -10.92
C LEU A 29 2.65 2.25 -12.03
N VAL A 30 3.22 3.44 -12.22
CA VAL A 30 4.16 3.72 -13.32
C VAL A 30 5.58 4.08 -12.85
N PHE A 31 5.74 4.47 -11.59
CA PHE A 31 7.03 4.78 -10.99
C PHE A 31 7.04 4.42 -9.50
N VAL A 32 8.17 3.92 -9.01
CA VAL A 32 8.37 3.55 -7.60
C VAL A 32 9.71 4.07 -7.10
N ASP A 33 9.65 4.89 -6.05
CA ASP A 33 10.77 5.24 -5.17
C ASP A 33 10.48 4.61 -3.81
N HIS A 34 10.73 3.30 -3.72
CA HIS A 34 10.34 2.50 -2.57
C HIS A 34 11.09 2.90 -1.28
N VAL A 35 12.29 3.47 -1.41
CA VAL A 35 13.12 3.87 -0.27
C VAL A 35 12.53 5.08 0.43
N ASN A 36 12.01 6.05 -0.32
CA ASN A 36 11.30 7.20 0.25
C ASN A 36 9.79 6.97 0.40
N ARG A 37 9.33 5.75 0.11
CA ARG A 37 7.91 5.39 0.09
C ARG A 37 7.07 6.32 -0.79
N ARG A 38 7.56 6.62 -2.00
CA ARG A 38 6.87 7.44 -3.01
C ARG A 38 6.70 6.66 -4.31
N GLY A 39 5.86 7.18 -5.20
CA GLY A 39 5.71 6.66 -6.55
C GLY A 39 4.87 7.57 -7.41
N SER A 40 4.50 7.10 -8.59
CA SER A 40 3.50 7.76 -9.43
C SER A 40 2.48 6.75 -9.94
N ILE A 41 1.23 7.19 -10.02
CA ILE A 41 0.10 6.43 -10.54
C ILE A 41 -0.50 7.17 -11.74
N ARG A 42 -0.71 6.47 -12.85
CA ARG A 42 -1.56 6.96 -13.93
C ARG A 42 -3.02 6.79 -13.53
N VAL A 43 -3.62 7.84 -12.99
CA VAL A 43 -4.97 7.82 -12.45
C VAL A 43 -5.99 7.61 -13.56
N GLU A 44 -6.97 6.74 -13.32
CA GLU A 44 -8.11 6.57 -14.20
C GLU A 44 -8.97 7.84 -14.18
N GLY A 45 -9.14 8.44 -15.36
CA GLY A 45 -9.97 9.62 -15.57
C GLY A 45 -11.07 9.36 -16.59
N ALA A 46 -11.91 10.36 -16.81
CA ALA A 46 -13.05 10.24 -17.73
C ALA A 46 -12.68 10.21 -19.23
N GLY A 47 -11.40 10.44 -19.59
CA GLY A 47 -10.95 10.58 -20.96
C GLY A 47 -9.97 9.51 -21.44
N THR A 48 -9.01 9.94 -22.27
CA THR A 48 -8.00 9.08 -22.91
C THR A 48 -6.91 8.62 -21.95
N TYR A 49 -7.11 7.47 -21.30
CA TYR A 49 -6.28 6.98 -20.20
C TYR A 49 -4.78 6.95 -20.50
N PHE A 50 -4.37 6.44 -21.65
CA PHE A 50 -2.95 6.31 -22.02
C PHE A 50 -2.19 7.64 -22.08
N ARG A 51 -2.91 8.78 -22.16
CA ARG A 51 -2.32 10.14 -22.17
C ARG A 51 -2.21 10.75 -20.78
N ASN A 52 -2.84 10.15 -19.77
CA ASN A 52 -2.85 10.69 -18.43
C ASN A 52 -1.41 10.72 -17.90
N ALA A 53 -1.01 11.91 -17.45
CA ALA A 53 0.30 12.10 -16.84
C ALA A 53 0.40 11.26 -15.55
N PRO A 54 1.58 10.68 -15.26
CA PRO A 54 1.86 10.09 -13.96
C PRO A 54 1.55 11.07 -12.83
N HIS A 55 0.70 10.66 -11.89
CA HIS A 55 0.34 11.45 -10.73
C HIS A 55 1.15 11.00 -9.51
N PRO A 56 2.01 11.86 -8.93
CA PRO A 56 2.91 11.47 -7.87
C PRO A 56 2.18 11.30 -6.54
N PHE A 57 2.62 10.31 -5.74
CA PHE A 57 2.10 10.04 -4.41
C PHE A 57 3.23 9.77 -3.40
N ALA A 58 2.94 10.01 -2.12
CA ALA A 58 3.78 9.63 -1.00
C ALA A 58 2.96 8.84 0.02
N MET A 59 3.52 7.76 0.56
CA MET A 59 2.87 7.04 1.66
C MET A 59 2.97 7.86 2.95
N LEU A 60 1.89 7.89 3.73
CA LEU A 60 1.97 8.30 5.13
C LEU A 60 2.88 7.34 5.92
N PRO A 61 3.47 7.74 7.05
CA PRO A 61 4.35 6.87 7.84
C PRO A 61 3.64 5.57 8.26
N TYR A 62 2.37 5.67 8.60
CA TYR A 62 1.47 4.56 8.95
C TYR A 62 0.63 4.06 7.74
N GLY A 63 1.01 4.46 6.52
CA GLY A 63 0.34 4.03 5.30
C GLY A 63 0.55 2.54 5.03
N VAL A 64 -0.54 1.84 4.74
CA VAL A 64 -0.58 0.39 4.50
C VAL A 64 -0.50 0.11 3.02
N VAL A 65 0.36 -0.83 2.64
CA VAL A 65 0.44 -1.36 1.27
C VAL A 65 0.03 -2.83 1.29
N ARG A 66 -0.82 -3.23 0.35
CA ARG A 66 -1.28 -4.62 0.20
C ARG A 66 -1.08 -5.11 -1.23
N TYR A 67 -0.59 -6.33 -1.35
CA TYR A 67 -0.42 -7.02 -2.61
C TYR A 67 -0.80 -8.49 -2.41
N HIS A 68 -1.49 -9.07 -3.39
CA HIS A 68 -1.96 -10.46 -3.32
C HIS A 68 -2.64 -10.81 -1.99
N GLY A 69 -3.55 -9.95 -1.51
CA GLY A 69 -4.30 -10.19 -0.29
C GLY A 69 -3.52 -10.05 1.03
N ALA A 70 -2.23 -9.72 0.99
CA ALA A 70 -1.35 -9.68 2.16
C ALA A 70 -0.59 -8.35 2.28
N PRO A 71 -0.03 -8.03 3.46
CA PRO A 71 0.86 -6.89 3.65
C PRO A 71 2.06 -6.90 2.70
N ALA A 72 2.47 -5.72 2.24
CA ALA A 72 3.53 -5.57 1.26
C ALA A 72 4.31 -4.25 1.45
N GLU A 73 5.41 -4.13 0.72
CA GLU A 73 6.11 -2.87 0.50
C GLU A 73 6.02 -2.45 -0.97
N LEU A 74 6.23 -1.17 -1.28
CA LEU A 74 6.16 -0.67 -2.67
C LEU A 74 7.07 -1.44 -3.64
N ARG A 75 8.23 -1.92 -3.17
CA ARG A 75 9.16 -2.73 -3.98
C ARG A 75 8.62 -4.10 -4.38
N ASN A 76 7.56 -4.58 -3.73
CA ASN A 76 6.97 -5.87 -4.03
C ASN A 76 5.93 -5.79 -5.15
N ILE A 77 5.45 -4.58 -5.48
CA ILE A 77 4.41 -4.38 -6.48
C ILE A 77 5.07 -4.17 -7.85
N PRO A 78 4.79 -5.01 -8.85
CA PRO A 78 5.25 -4.79 -10.22
C PRO A 78 4.69 -3.48 -10.81
N LEU A 79 5.50 -2.79 -11.60
CA LEU A 79 5.01 -1.69 -12.44
C LEU A 79 3.94 -2.20 -13.42
N GLY A 80 2.99 -1.35 -13.76
CA GLY A 80 1.83 -1.70 -14.56
C GLY A 80 0.64 -2.25 -13.75
N THR A 81 0.82 -2.58 -12.48
CA THR A 81 -0.27 -3.03 -11.59
C THR A 81 -1.27 -1.90 -11.38
N VAL A 82 -2.56 -2.17 -11.56
CA VAL A 82 -3.64 -1.24 -11.21
C VAL A 82 -3.93 -1.35 -9.72
N LEU A 83 -3.82 -0.21 -9.04
CA LEU A 83 -3.95 -0.10 -7.59
C LEU A 83 -5.15 0.77 -7.23
N HIS A 84 -5.81 0.43 -6.14
CA HIS A 84 -6.76 1.27 -5.43
C HIS A 84 -6.02 2.10 -4.40
N VAL A 85 -6.39 3.37 -4.32
CA VAL A 85 -5.74 4.37 -3.49
C VAL A 85 -6.75 5.00 -2.55
N ARG A 86 -6.38 5.12 -1.28
CA ARG A 86 -7.06 5.98 -0.30
C ARG A 86 -6.09 7.06 0.13
N GLY A 87 -6.28 8.25 -0.43
CA GLY A 87 -5.38 9.38 -0.29
C GLY A 87 -5.97 10.52 0.52
N PHE A 88 -5.08 11.30 1.14
CA PHE A 88 -5.39 12.54 1.82
C PHE A 88 -4.61 13.69 1.20
N LEU A 89 -5.08 14.91 1.46
CA LEU A 89 -4.28 16.10 1.24
C LEU A 89 -2.99 16.04 2.08
N PRO A 90 -1.91 16.73 1.66
CA PRO A 90 -0.65 16.75 2.41
C PRO A 90 -0.87 17.16 3.87
N PRO A 91 -0.39 16.39 4.86
CA PRO A 91 -0.45 16.80 6.26
C PRO A 91 0.20 18.19 6.48
N ASP A 92 1.38 18.38 5.87
CA ASP A 92 2.07 19.67 5.80
C ASP A 92 2.44 20.00 4.35
N PRO A 93 1.71 20.92 3.69
CA PRO A 93 2.01 21.34 2.32
C PRO A 93 3.41 21.89 2.11
N LYS A 94 4.02 22.52 3.12
CA LYS A 94 5.34 23.17 2.97
C LYS A 94 6.46 22.15 2.87
N ASN A 95 6.32 21.03 3.57
CA ASN A 95 7.31 19.95 3.67
C ASN A 95 6.88 18.70 2.91
N SER A 96 5.99 18.86 1.93
CA SER A 96 5.46 17.75 1.14
C SER A 96 6.59 17.09 0.32
N PRO A 97 6.76 15.76 0.39
CA PRO A 97 7.81 15.04 -0.35
C PRO A 97 7.42 14.75 -1.82
N VAL A 98 6.24 15.24 -2.23
CA VAL A 98 5.68 15.20 -3.59
C VAL A 98 5.04 16.56 -3.91
N PRO A 99 4.83 16.90 -5.20
CA PRO A 99 4.13 18.13 -5.58
C PRO A 99 2.76 18.29 -4.89
N VAL A 100 2.46 19.52 -4.46
CA VAL A 100 1.18 19.89 -3.85
C VAL A 100 0.26 20.46 -4.92
N PHE A 101 -0.93 19.88 -5.07
CA PHE A 101 -1.93 20.32 -6.04
C PHE A 101 -3.06 21.12 -5.39
N PRO A 102 -3.74 22.01 -6.14
CA PRO A 102 -4.94 22.70 -5.66
C PRO A 102 -6.05 21.71 -5.27
N VAL A 103 -6.80 21.95 -4.19
CA VAL A 103 -7.84 21.01 -3.71
C VAL A 103 -8.89 20.67 -4.77
N ASN A 104 -9.24 21.62 -5.64
CA ASN A 104 -10.20 21.40 -6.72
C ASN A 104 -9.62 20.65 -7.93
N ASN A 105 -8.36 20.19 -7.91
CA ASN A 105 -7.70 19.59 -9.07
C ASN A 105 -8.38 18.27 -9.50
N ARG A 106 -9.02 17.55 -8.56
CA ARG A 106 -9.81 16.35 -8.85
C ARG A 106 -11.02 16.60 -9.79
N THR A 107 -11.56 17.83 -9.82
CA THR A 107 -12.69 18.17 -10.71
C THR A 107 -12.24 18.93 -11.95
N LYS A 108 -10.95 19.27 -12.09
CA LYS A 108 -10.44 20.00 -13.25
C LYS A 108 -10.35 19.07 -14.45
N ASN A 109 -10.86 19.54 -15.58
CA ASN A 109 -10.73 18.86 -16.86
C ASN A 109 -9.32 19.07 -17.43
N SER A 110 -8.62 17.98 -17.72
CA SER A 110 -7.28 17.94 -18.30
C SER A 110 -7.34 17.68 -19.82
N GLY A 111 -8.18 18.43 -20.53
CA GLY A 111 -8.35 18.30 -21.98
C GLY A 111 -8.83 16.90 -22.38
N ARG A 112 -8.07 16.21 -23.25
CA ARG A 112 -8.44 14.86 -23.73
C ARG A 112 -8.37 13.78 -22.66
N SER A 113 -7.68 14.04 -21.54
CA SER A 113 -7.61 13.13 -20.39
C SER A 113 -8.87 13.18 -19.51
N GLY A 114 -9.73 14.18 -19.71
CA GLY A 114 -10.94 14.37 -18.91
C GLY A 114 -10.62 14.88 -17.50
N ALA A 115 -11.62 14.84 -16.62
CA ALA A 115 -11.47 15.19 -15.21
C ALA A 115 -10.97 14.00 -14.37
N GLY A 116 -10.49 14.28 -13.16
CA GLY A 116 -10.15 13.26 -12.15
C GLY A 116 -8.71 12.74 -12.17
N THR A 117 -7.87 13.18 -13.10
CA THR A 117 -6.56 12.56 -13.37
C THR A 117 -5.42 13.00 -12.45
N ALA A 118 -5.64 14.03 -11.63
CA ALA A 118 -4.62 14.56 -10.71
C ALA A 118 -5.27 15.05 -9.40
N PRO A 119 -5.77 14.15 -8.55
CA PRO A 119 -6.32 14.54 -7.24
C PRO A 119 -5.27 15.29 -6.40
N ALA A 120 -5.71 16.14 -5.46
CA ALA A 120 -4.75 16.76 -4.52
C ALA A 120 -4.41 15.82 -3.36
N GLU A 121 -5.21 14.78 -3.21
CA GLU A 121 -5.16 13.77 -2.18
C GLU A 121 -4.11 12.69 -2.50
N ASN A 122 -2.85 13.10 -2.54
CA ASN A 122 -1.72 12.26 -2.94
C ASN A 122 -0.83 11.78 -1.77
N HIS A 123 -1.30 11.94 -0.53
CA HIS A 123 -0.68 11.36 0.66
C HIS A 123 -1.45 10.11 1.09
N VAL A 124 -0.90 8.95 0.79
CA VAL A 124 -1.62 7.68 0.73
C VAL A 124 -1.62 6.98 2.08
N LEU A 125 -2.82 6.67 2.57
CA LEU A 125 -3.05 5.82 3.73
C LEU A 125 -3.16 4.34 3.33
N LEU A 126 -3.79 4.05 2.20
CA LEU A 126 -3.96 2.67 1.72
C LEU A 126 -3.66 2.60 0.23
N LEU A 127 -2.80 1.64 -0.11
CA LEU A 127 -2.48 1.27 -1.48
C LEU A 127 -2.66 -0.24 -1.63
N GLU A 128 -3.57 -0.68 -2.49
CA GLU A 128 -3.93 -2.10 -2.58
C GLU A 128 -4.16 -2.53 -4.04
N ASP A 129 -3.66 -3.71 -4.40
CA ASP A 129 -3.99 -4.33 -5.69
C ASP A 129 -5.45 -4.82 -5.72
N GLU A 130 -5.92 -5.16 -6.92
CA GLU A 130 -7.31 -5.58 -7.13
C GLU A 130 -7.74 -6.78 -6.23
N PRO A 131 -6.95 -7.86 -6.08
CA PRO A 131 -7.28 -8.94 -5.15
C PRO A 131 -7.35 -8.47 -3.69
N SER A 132 -6.39 -7.64 -3.23
CA SER A 132 -6.41 -7.13 -1.85
C SER A 132 -7.62 -6.25 -1.58
N HIS A 133 -7.96 -5.38 -2.53
CA HIS A 133 -9.17 -4.55 -2.46
C HIS A 133 -10.43 -5.41 -2.36
N CYS A 134 -10.57 -6.38 -3.26
CA CYS A 134 -11.71 -7.28 -3.28
C CYS A 134 -11.84 -8.06 -1.97
N LEU A 135 -10.74 -8.63 -1.46
CA LEU A 135 -10.76 -9.37 -0.20
C LEU A 135 -11.16 -8.48 0.98
N ARG A 136 -10.66 -7.24 1.05
CA ARG A 136 -10.98 -6.29 2.13
C ARG A 136 -12.44 -5.83 2.10
N GLU A 137 -12.96 -5.55 0.92
CA GLU A 137 -14.34 -5.06 0.73
C GLU A 137 -15.38 -6.20 0.62
N GLY A 138 -14.93 -7.46 0.69
CA GLY A 138 -15.81 -8.63 0.54
C GLY A 138 -16.36 -8.79 -0.89
N LEU A 139 -15.61 -8.38 -1.91
CA LEU A 139 -15.96 -8.46 -3.32
C LEU A 139 -15.32 -9.67 -4.00
N ALA A 140 -15.85 -10.01 -5.17
CA ALA A 140 -15.22 -10.90 -6.13
C ALA A 140 -15.59 -10.49 -7.56
N TRP A 141 -14.82 -10.95 -8.54
CA TRP A 141 -15.16 -10.80 -9.94
C TRP A 141 -16.02 -11.99 -10.40
N LYS A 142 -17.07 -11.70 -11.16
CA LYS A 142 -17.92 -12.70 -11.83
C LYS A 142 -17.63 -12.62 -13.32
N LEU A 143 -17.03 -13.67 -13.87
CA LEU A 143 -16.75 -13.75 -15.30
C LEU A 143 -18.03 -14.14 -16.05
N LYS A 144 -18.48 -13.31 -16.99
CA LYS A 144 -19.75 -13.52 -17.70
C LYS A 144 -19.57 -14.17 -19.06
N GLU A 145 -18.69 -13.61 -19.87
CA GLU A 145 -18.44 -14.06 -21.23
C GLU A 145 -16.95 -13.91 -21.54
N VAL A 146 -16.43 -14.84 -22.33
CA VAL A 146 -15.10 -14.72 -22.93
C VAL A 146 -15.19 -14.85 -24.45
N GLU A 147 -14.39 -14.05 -25.14
CA GLU A 147 -14.14 -14.12 -26.58
C GLU A 147 -12.65 -14.39 -26.78
N VAL A 148 -12.30 -15.53 -27.37
CA VAL A 148 -10.92 -15.99 -27.56
C VAL A 148 -10.59 -16.03 -29.05
N GLN A 149 -9.39 -15.57 -29.40
CA GLN A 149 -8.75 -15.79 -30.69
C GLN A 149 -7.24 -15.93 -30.45
N ASN A 150 -6.62 -17.02 -30.90
CA ASN A 150 -5.18 -17.25 -30.77
C ASN A 150 -4.61 -17.08 -29.34
N ASN A 151 -5.28 -17.65 -28.34
CA ASN A 151 -4.91 -17.56 -26.91
C ASN A 151 -4.92 -16.14 -26.32
N GLU A 152 -5.57 -15.18 -26.98
CA GLU A 152 -5.82 -13.84 -26.47
C GLU A 152 -7.27 -13.45 -26.70
N GLY A 153 -7.69 -12.34 -26.08
CA GLY A 153 -9.02 -11.81 -26.33
C GLY A 153 -9.57 -10.97 -25.19
N LEU A 154 -10.89 -11.06 -25.02
CA LEU A 154 -11.64 -10.19 -24.12
C LEU A 154 -12.52 -11.02 -23.18
N VAL A 155 -12.57 -10.59 -21.93
CA VAL A 155 -13.49 -11.10 -20.91
C VAL A 155 -14.42 -9.97 -20.49
N VAL A 156 -15.72 -10.23 -20.47
CA VAL A 156 -16.70 -9.37 -19.82
C VAL A 156 -16.91 -9.88 -18.40
N ALA A 157 -16.69 -9.03 -17.41
CA ALA A 157 -16.82 -9.38 -16.01
C ALA A 157 -17.45 -8.26 -15.20
N THR A 158 -18.03 -8.62 -14.06
CA THR A 158 -18.55 -7.67 -13.08
C THR A 158 -17.89 -7.87 -11.74
N ARG A 159 -17.42 -6.79 -11.11
CA ARG A 159 -17.04 -6.82 -9.70
C ARG A 159 -18.27 -6.60 -8.83
N ALA A 160 -18.55 -7.55 -7.95
CA ALA A 160 -19.73 -7.50 -7.09
C ALA A 160 -19.40 -7.97 -5.68
N SER A 161 -20.19 -7.49 -4.71
CA SER A 161 -20.13 -7.97 -3.33
C SER A 161 -20.49 -9.46 -3.28
N LYS A 162 -19.79 -10.21 -2.42
CA LYS A 162 -20.13 -11.62 -2.11
C LYS A 162 -21.48 -11.72 -1.39
N ALA A 163 -21.86 -10.68 -0.65
CA ALA A 163 -23.19 -10.52 -0.08
C ALA A 163 -24.07 -9.69 -1.03
N ASP A 164 -25.33 -10.06 -1.23
CA ASP A 164 -26.25 -9.25 -2.02
C ASP A 164 -26.56 -7.93 -1.29
N LYS A 165 -26.01 -6.83 -1.79
CA LYS A 165 -26.17 -5.47 -1.25
C LYS A 165 -27.06 -4.59 -2.13
N GLY A 166 -27.70 -5.15 -3.17
CA GLY A 166 -28.57 -4.39 -4.07
C GLY A 166 -27.88 -3.37 -4.98
N GLU A 167 -26.55 -3.28 -4.97
CA GLU A 167 -25.78 -2.45 -5.90
C GLU A 167 -25.73 -3.09 -7.29
N LYS A 168 -26.03 -2.33 -8.34
CA LYS A 168 -25.91 -2.80 -9.73
C LYS A 168 -24.42 -2.92 -10.09
N PRO A 169 -23.90 -4.13 -10.33
CA PRO A 169 -22.49 -4.31 -10.68
C PRO A 169 -22.20 -3.66 -12.03
N VAL A 170 -21.10 -2.92 -12.11
CA VAL A 170 -20.62 -2.35 -13.38
C VAL A 170 -19.93 -3.44 -14.18
N GLU A 171 -20.33 -3.59 -15.45
CA GLU A 171 -19.65 -4.48 -16.39
C GLU A 171 -18.38 -3.81 -16.91
N GLU A 172 -17.26 -4.52 -16.80
CA GLU A 172 -15.99 -4.13 -17.38
C GLU A 172 -15.56 -5.15 -18.44
N LYS A 173 -15.12 -4.66 -19.59
CA LYS A 173 -14.53 -5.48 -20.66
C LYS A 173 -13.01 -5.41 -20.54
N LEU A 174 -12.40 -6.50 -20.08
CA LEU A 174 -10.99 -6.63 -19.79
C LEU A 174 -10.30 -7.45 -20.89
N SER A 175 -9.03 -7.16 -21.20
CA SER A 175 -8.24 -8.00 -22.09
C SER A 175 -7.50 -9.09 -21.33
N PHE A 176 -7.16 -10.17 -22.02
CA PHE A 176 -6.21 -11.19 -21.57
C PHE A 176 -5.38 -11.63 -22.78
N ASP A 177 -4.24 -12.25 -22.53
CA ASP A 177 -3.38 -12.82 -23.57
C ASP A 177 -2.65 -14.06 -23.04
N ALA A 178 -1.74 -14.62 -23.84
CA ALA A 178 -0.96 -15.80 -23.47
C ALA A 178 -0.06 -15.59 -22.22
N THR A 179 0.12 -14.36 -21.75
CA THR A 179 0.88 -14.05 -20.53
C THR A 179 0.01 -13.99 -19.27
N THR A 180 -1.32 -14.02 -19.41
CA THR A 180 -2.23 -14.11 -18.27
C THR A 180 -2.03 -15.43 -17.54
N ARG A 181 -1.70 -15.37 -16.25
CA ARG A 181 -1.45 -16.55 -15.41
C ARG A 181 -2.73 -17.02 -14.75
N LEU A 182 -3.02 -18.31 -14.80
CA LEU A 182 -4.18 -18.89 -14.12
C LEU A 182 -3.72 -19.75 -12.94
N TRP A 183 -4.31 -19.50 -11.78
CA TRP A 183 -3.91 -20.17 -10.54
C TRP A 183 -5.06 -21.04 -10.03
N ARG A 184 -4.80 -22.35 -9.90
CA ARG A 184 -5.74 -23.37 -9.38
C ARG A 184 -5.05 -24.23 -8.35
N GLY A 185 -5.51 -24.28 -7.11
CA GLY A 185 -4.93 -25.12 -6.06
C GLY A 185 -3.45 -24.80 -5.82
N ARG A 186 -2.52 -25.60 -6.39
CA ARG A 186 -1.06 -25.37 -6.39
C ARG A 186 -0.48 -25.03 -7.76
N GLU A 187 -1.27 -25.16 -8.81
CA GLU A 187 -0.88 -25.03 -10.21
C GLU A 187 -0.78 -23.56 -10.63
N SER A 188 0.09 -23.31 -11.60
CA SER A 188 0.16 -22.08 -12.39
C SER A 188 0.05 -22.50 -13.85
N LEU A 189 -1.14 -22.33 -14.42
CA LEU A 189 -1.45 -22.72 -15.79
C LEU A 189 -1.23 -21.53 -16.72
N ARG A 190 -0.72 -21.84 -17.91
CA ARG A 190 -0.72 -20.93 -19.05
C ARG A 190 -2.09 -20.94 -19.73
N MET A 191 -2.34 -19.93 -20.56
CA MET A 191 -3.64 -19.81 -21.26
C MET A 191 -3.90 -20.98 -22.22
N ASP A 192 -2.87 -21.47 -22.91
CA ASP A 192 -2.97 -22.64 -23.81
C ASP A 192 -3.30 -23.93 -23.06
N GLU A 193 -2.66 -24.17 -21.91
CA GLU A 193 -2.97 -25.29 -21.02
C GLU A 193 -4.42 -25.22 -20.52
N PHE A 194 -4.87 -24.03 -20.09
CA PHE A 194 -6.24 -23.84 -19.61
C PHE A 194 -7.29 -24.01 -20.72
N ILE A 195 -6.97 -23.62 -21.96
CA ILE A 195 -7.82 -23.88 -23.13
C ILE A 195 -7.85 -25.37 -23.46
N ALA A 196 -6.70 -26.06 -23.42
CA ALA A 196 -6.62 -27.50 -23.68
C ALA A 196 -7.44 -28.33 -22.68
N GLU A 197 -7.53 -27.88 -21.42
CA GLU A 197 -8.38 -28.47 -20.38
C GLU A 197 -9.87 -28.06 -20.50
N GLY A 198 -10.23 -27.23 -21.49
CA GLY A 198 -11.62 -26.80 -21.73
C GLY A 198 -12.11 -25.65 -20.83
N GLY A 199 -11.21 -25.00 -20.09
CA GLY A 199 -11.52 -23.83 -19.27
C GLY A 199 -12.13 -22.71 -20.12
N PHE A 200 -11.39 -22.26 -21.14
CA PHE A 200 -11.83 -21.35 -22.19
C PHE A 200 -11.98 -22.06 -23.54
N PRO A 201 -12.77 -21.53 -24.49
CA PRO A 201 -12.85 -22.10 -25.83
C PRO A 201 -11.52 -21.89 -26.59
N ALA A 202 -11.18 -22.80 -27.52
CA ALA A 202 -10.01 -22.63 -28.37
C ALA A 202 -10.10 -21.40 -29.29
N SER A 203 -11.32 -21.05 -29.71
CA SER A 203 -11.63 -19.83 -30.45
C SER A 203 -13.12 -19.51 -30.34
N GLY A 204 -13.50 -18.24 -30.50
CA GLY A 204 -14.87 -17.78 -30.47
C GLY A 204 -15.36 -17.39 -29.08
N LYS A 205 -16.68 -17.29 -28.93
CA LYS A 205 -17.34 -16.81 -27.70
C LYS A 205 -17.89 -17.95 -26.86
N LYS A 206 -17.82 -17.81 -25.53
CA LYS A 206 -18.36 -18.76 -24.56
C LYS A 206 -18.88 -18.01 -23.32
N SER A 207 -20.07 -18.39 -22.85
CA SER A 207 -20.57 -17.98 -21.53
C SER A 207 -19.72 -18.62 -20.42
N LEU A 208 -19.43 -17.87 -19.37
CA LEU A 208 -18.71 -18.32 -18.18
C LEU A 208 -19.62 -18.39 -16.94
N ASP A 209 -20.93 -18.21 -17.14
CA ASP A 209 -21.99 -18.42 -16.15
C ASP A 209 -21.75 -17.69 -14.80
N GLY A 210 -21.09 -16.53 -14.85
CA GLY A 210 -20.79 -15.74 -13.67
C GLY A 210 -19.76 -16.37 -12.74
N LYS A 211 -18.83 -17.20 -13.25
CA LYS A 211 -17.80 -17.85 -12.43
C LYS A 211 -17.07 -16.84 -11.56
N SER A 212 -17.02 -17.14 -10.26
CA SER A 212 -16.40 -16.27 -9.25
C SER A 212 -14.89 -16.47 -9.22
N VAL A 213 -14.13 -15.39 -9.33
CA VAL A 213 -12.66 -15.38 -9.29
C VAL A 213 -12.14 -14.13 -8.60
N LEU A 214 -10.84 -14.11 -8.31
CA LEU A 214 -10.09 -12.86 -8.08
C LEU A 214 -9.19 -12.60 -9.30
N LEU A 215 -9.04 -11.32 -9.65
CA LEU A 215 -8.29 -10.89 -10.82
C LEU A 215 -7.12 -10.01 -10.40
N GLY A 216 -5.95 -10.29 -10.96
CA GLY A 216 -4.86 -9.32 -11.04
C GLY A 216 -5.12 -8.43 -12.24
N ILE A 217 -5.05 -7.12 -12.04
CA ILE A 217 -5.34 -6.14 -13.09
C ILE A 217 -4.13 -5.27 -13.31
N ASN A 218 -3.71 -5.21 -14.58
CA ASN A 218 -2.68 -4.31 -15.07
C ASN A 218 -3.25 -3.42 -16.18
N TRP A 219 -2.44 -2.50 -16.68
CA TRP A 219 -2.72 -1.82 -17.94
C TRP A 219 -1.73 -2.27 -19.03
N LYS A 220 -2.23 -2.42 -20.26
CA LYS A 220 -1.44 -2.67 -21.48
C LYS A 220 -1.98 -1.78 -22.61
N PRO A 221 -1.13 -1.33 -23.56
CA PRO A 221 -1.60 -0.68 -24.77
C PRO A 221 -2.67 -1.52 -25.47
N THR A 222 -3.83 -0.93 -25.75
CA THR A 222 -4.97 -1.65 -26.33
C THR A 222 -5.14 -1.26 -27.80
N PRO A 223 -5.16 -2.23 -28.74
CA PRO A 223 -5.47 -1.99 -30.14
C PRO A 223 -6.88 -1.43 -30.36
N GLY A 224 -7.09 -0.76 -31.50
CA GLY A 224 -8.44 -0.35 -31.95
C GLY A 224 -8.96 0.98 -31.39
N ASN A 225 -8.07 1.91 -31.02
CA ASN A 225 -8.42 3.27 -30.56
C ASN A 225 -9.30 3.32 -29.30
N ILE A 226 -9.15 2.33 -28.42
CA ILE A 226 -9.91 2.24 -27.18
C ILE A 226 -9.22 3.05 -26.10
N PHE A 227 -9.93 4.04 -25.57
CA PHE A 227 -9.36 5.04 -24.67
C PHE A 227 -8.92 4.46 -23.32
N THR A 228 -9.71 3.53 -22.77
CA THR A 228 -9.42 2.86 -21.51
C THR A 228 -9.89 1.41 -21.58
N ARG A 229 -8.96 0.48 -21.42
CA ARG A 229 -9.22 -0.94 -21.18
C ARG A 229 -8.08 -1.47 -20.33
N PHE A 230 -8.45 -2.19 -19.26
CA PHE A 230 -7.48 -2.87 -18.41
C PHE A 230 -7.27 -4.31 -18.87
N HIS A 231 -6.18 -4.89 -18.39
CA HIS A 231 -5.70 -6.20 -18.77
C HIS A 231 -5.61 -7.10 -17.55
N ILE A 232 -6.04 -8.36 -17.69
CA ILE A 232 -5.97 -9.38 -16.66
C ILE A 232 -4.56 -9.98 -16.67
N SER A 233 -3.77 -9.71 -15.63
CA SER A 233 -2.46 -10.33 -15.44
C SER A 233 -2.56 -11.71 -14.81
N ASP A 234 -3.52 -11.89 -13.89
CA ASP A 234 -3.68 -13.10 -13.10
C ASP A 234 -5.16 -13.44 -12.88
N ILE A 235 -5.49 -14.71 -12.87
CA ILE A 235 -6.82 -15.23 -12.50
C ILE A 235 -6.63 -16.27 -11.41
N TRP A 236 -7.06 -15.96 -10.18
CA TRP A 236 -7.17 -16.96 -9.12
C TRP A 236 -8.53 -17.63 -9.20
N LEU A 237 -8.51 -18.92 -9.57
CA LEU A 237 -9.70 -19.72 -9.84
C LEU A 237 -10.34 -20.29 -8.56
N ASP A 238 -9.60 -20.35 -7.45
CA ASP A 238 -10.04 -20.86 -6.16
C ASP A 238 -9.32 -20.18 -4.98
N ASP A 239 -9.90 -20.35 -3.78
CA ASP A 239 -9.39 -19.75 -2.55
C ASP A 239 -8.01 -20.31 -2.15
N ALA A 240 -7.76 -21.61 -2.40
CA ALA A 240 -6.48 -22.25 -2.08
C ALA A 240 -5.31 -21.61 -2.85
N ALA A 241 -5.55 -21.22 -4.10
CA ALA A 241 -4.60 -20.49 -4.92
C ALA A 241 -4.33 -19.09 -4.37
N MET A 242 -5.38 -18.34 -4.00
CA MET A 242 -5.24 -17.01 -3.43
C MET A 242 -4.52 -17.06 -2.08
N GLU A 243 -4.90 -17.97 -1.18
CA GLU A 243 -4.25 -18.14 0.12
C GLU A 243 -2.76 -18.43 -0.01
N ARG A 244 -2.34 -19.21 -1.00
CA ARG A 244 -0.91 -19.45 -1.28
C ARG A 244 -0.18 -18.17 -1.65
N ALA A 245 -0.75 -17.37 -2.55
CA ALA A 245 -0.17 -16.09 -2.93
C ALA A 245 -0.09 -15.13 -1.73
N SER A 246 -1.15 -15.06 -0.93
CA SER A 246 -1.19 -14.29 0.33
C SER A 246 -0.12 -14.75 1.33
N ARG A 247 0.03 -16.08 1.52
CA ARG A 247 1.05 -16.63 2.42
C ARG A 247 2.47 -16.27 1.97
N HIS A 248 2.76 -16.45 0.68
CA HIS A 248 4.07 -16.09 0.13
C HIS A 248 4.38 -14.60 0.32
N GLN A 249 3.42 -13.73 -0.01
CA GLN A 249 3.60 -12.29 0.15
C GLN A 249 3.73 -11.88 1.63
N SER A 250 2.98 -12.52 2.55
CA SER A 250 3.15 -12.32 3.99
C SER A 250 4.55 -12.73 4.46
N ASP A 251 5.09 -13.86 3.97
CA ASP A 251 6.45 -14.31 4.32
C ASP A 251 7.52 -13.30 3.86
N VAL A 252 7.41 -12.80 2.63
CA VAL A 252 8.29 -11.73 2.10
C VAL A 252 8.24 -10.49 3.00
N HIS A 253 7.04 -10.03 3.35
CA HIS A 253 6.88 -8.84 4.17
C HIS A 253 7.33 -9.04 5.63
N LYS A 254 7.10 -10.20 6.24
CA LYS A 254 7.62 -10.53 7.58
C LYS A 254 9.15 -10.47 7.61
N ALA A 255 9.83 -10.99 6.59
CA ALA A 255 11.28 -10.88 6.48
C ALA A 255 11.74 -9.41 6.36
N PHE A 256 10.99 -8.60 5.60
CA PHE A 256 11.26 -7.16 5.49
C PHE A 256 11.14 -6.43 6.83
N ILE A 257 10.03 -6.63 7.56
CA ILE A 257 9.82 -5.96 8.86
C ILE A 257 10.82 -6.43 9.91
N ARG A 258 11.17 -7.72 9.96
CA ARG A 258 12.19 -8.21 10.91
C ARG A 258 13.56 -7.56 10.68
N SER A 259 13.91 -7.26 9.43
CA SER A 259 15.19 -6.64 9.10
C SER A 259 15.20 -5.10 9.22
N ARG A 260 14.07 -4.42 9.00
CA ARG A 260 13.97 -2.94 9.14
C ARG A 260 13.36 -2.45 10.45
N TRP A 261 12.88 -3.37 11.27
CA TRP A 261 12.21 -3.18 12.56
C TRP A 261 10.77 -2.65 12.45
N MET A 262 9.99 -2.86 13.50
CA MET A 262 8.57 -2.47 13.54
C MET A 262 8.46 -0.94 13.59
N PRO A 263 7.75 -0.29 12.67
CA PRO A 263 7.51 1.14 12.75
C PRO A 263 6.46 1.47 13.83
N ALA A 264 6.66 2.60 14.48
CA ALA A 264 5.78 3.14 15.51
C ALA A 264 5.92 4.66 15.56
N TRP A 265 5.10 5.32 16.36
CA TRP A 265 5.39 6.68 16.82
C TRP A 265 5.42 6.74 18.33
N VAL A 266 6.03 7.78 18.87
CA VAL A 266 6.04 8.04 20.30
C VAL A 266 4.79 8.83 20.68
N ASP A 267 3.99 8.28 21.59
CA ASP A 267 2.81 8.94 22.15
C ASP A 267 3.21 9.87 23.30
N ALA A 268 4.08 9.40 24.20
CA ALA A 268 4.53 10.13 25.39
C ALA A 268 5.92 9.68 25.86
N VAL A 269 6.61 10.55 26.60
CA VAL A 269 7.87 10.23 27.29
C VAL A 269 7.80 10.75 28.72
N GLU A 270 8.00 9.86 29.69
CA GLU A 270 8.13 10.18 31.11
C GLU A 270 9.63 10.23 31.45
N TYR A 271 10.20 11.44 31.60
CA TYR A 271 11.62 11.61 31.87
C TYR A 271 11.98 11.34 33.33
N GLY A 272 13.00 10.53 33.54
CA GLY A 272 13.68 10.32 34.82
C GLY A 272 14.98 11.11 34.93
N LYS A 273 15.83 10.71 35.87
CA LYS A 273 17.16 11.32 36.06
C LYS A 273 18.19 10.62 35.17
N PHE A 274 19.23 11.38 34.77
CA PHE A 274 20.42 10.87 34.09
C PHE A 274 20.13 10.07 32.80
N GLY A 275 19.20 10.55 31.97
CA GLY A 275 18.89 9.92 30.67
C GLY A 275 17.84 8.80 30.74
N ARG A 276 17.44 8.38 31.94
CA ARG A 276 16.37 7.39 32.11
C ARG A 276 15.03 7.94 31.63
N ALA A 277 14.24 7.15 30.93
CA ALA A 277 12.88 7.51 30.55
C ALA A 277 11.99 6.29 30.35
N VAL A 278 10.68 6.47 30.53
CA VAL A 278 9.66 5.52 30.07
C VAL A 278 9.01 6.10 28.83
N ILE A 279 9.13 5.38 27.72
CA ILE A 279 8.58 5.76 26.42
C ILE A 279 7.30 4.98 26.20
N THR A 280 6.23 5.69 25.84
CA THR A 280 4.98 5.10 25.37
C THR A 280 4.90 5.27 23.86
N ALA A 281 4.73 4.19 23.11
CA ALA A 281 4.72 4.22 21.65
C ALA A 281 3.64 3.31 21.07
N THR A 282 2.94 3.77 20.03
CA THR A 282 1.94 2.98 19.30
C THR A 282 2.56 2.38 18.05
N LEU A 283 2.51 1.04 17.95
CA LEU A 283 3.01 0.32 16.77
C LEU A 283 2.07 0.57 15.58
N PHE A 284 2.63 0.81 14.40
CA PHE A 284 1.83 0.99 13.20
C PHE A 284 1.18 -0.33 12.75
N GLY A 285 0.01 -0.19 12.14
CA GLY A 285 -0.84 -1.28 11.68
C GLY A 285 -0.43 -1.82 10.32
N GLY A 286 -1.23 -2.76 9.82
CA GLY A 286 -1.05 -3.35 8.49
C GLY A 286 0.00 -4.47 8.41
N MET A 287 0.68 -4.80 9.52
CA MET A 287 1.63 -5.92 9.59
C MET A 287 0.94 -7.26 9.92
N ASP A 288 1.64 -8.37 9.68
CA ASP A 288 1.21 -9.71 10.09
C ASP A 288 1.18 -9.87 11.62
N ASN A 289 0.15 -10.52 12.16
CA ASN A 289 -0.05 -10.67 13.60
C ASN A 289 1.13 -11.35 14.33
N SER A 290 1.86 -12.24 13.65
CA SER A 290 3.03 -12.91 14.23
C SER A 290 4.17 -11.94 14.56
N LEU A 291 4.25 -10.78 13.88
CA LEU A 291 5.27 -9.77 14.18
C LEU A 291 4.95 -9.03 15.48
N TYR A 292 3.67 -8.72 15.74
CA TYR A 292 3.29 -8.07 17.00
C TYR A 292 3.42 -9.03 18.20
N ALA A 293 3.18 -10.33 17.99
CA ALA A 293 3.32 -11.35 19.02
C ALA A 293 4.75 -11.50 19.58
N ASP A 294 5.75 -10.99 18.86
CA ASP A 294 7.16 -10.97 19.29
C ASP A 294 7.44 -9.86 20.34
N PHE A 295 6.52 -8.91 20.54
CA PHE A 295 6.60 -7.90 21.60
C PHE A 295 5.97 -8.42 22.89
N LYS A 296 6.80 -8.66 23.90
CA LYS A 296 6.37 -9.26 25.17
C LYS A 296 6.80 -8.40 26.35
N LYS A 297 5.90 -8.22 27.31
CA LYS A 297 6.21 -7.63 28.61
C LYS A 297 7.38 -8.36 29.28
N GLY A 298 8.31 -7.60 29.85
CA GLY A 298 9.58 -8.08 30.41
C GLY A 298 10.67 -8.36 29.37
N GLY A 299 10.34 -8.36 28.06
CA GLY A 299 11.32 -8.56 27.00
C GLY A 299 12.19 -7.33 26.77
N SER A 300 13.43 -7.53 26.31
CA SER A 300 14.30 -6.43 25.89
C SER A 300 13.97 -6.00 24.45
N ALA A 301 14.01 -4.69 24.21
CA ALA A 301 13.87 -4.08 22.90
C ALA A 301 14.88 -2.95 22.69
N ILE A 302 15.11 -2.60 21.43
CA ILE A 302 15.84 -1.39 21.05
C ILE A 302 14.95 -0.52 20.17
N MET A 303 15.08 0.80 20.32
CA MET A 303 14.30 1.80 19.60
C MET A 303 15.24 2.84 18.99
N ASN A 304 15.08 3.12 17.70
CA ASN A 304 15.80 4.20 17.03
C ASN A 304 14.82 5.15 16.34
N SER A 305 15.23 6.40 16.16
CA SER A 305 14.46 7.41 15.45
C SER A 305 14.44 7.14 13.95
N ALA A 306 13.29 7.36 13.34
CA ALA A 306 13.08 7.22 11.91
C ALA A 306 12.35 8.44 11.34
N GLU A 307 12.58 8.70 10.06
CA GLU A 307 11.86 9.74 9.34
C GLU A 307 10.45 9.30 8.95
N ASN A 308 9.62 10.23 8.44
CA ASN A 308 8.27 9.92 7.95
C ASN A 308 8.25 8.89 6.80
N THR A 309 9.36 8.73 6.08
CA THR A 309 9.57 7.68 5.07
C THR A 309 9.94 6.33 5.66
N LEU A 310 10.01 6.23 6.99
CA LEU A 310 10.42 5.09 7.80
C LEU A 310 11.89 4.66 7.66
N LYS A 311 12.73 5.51 7.07
CA LYS A 311 14.18 5.34 7.04
C LYS A 311 14.78 5.59 8.42
N HIS A 312 15.80 4.83 8.78
CA HIS A 312 16.53 5.05 10.02
C HIS A 312 17.36 6.35 9.95
N THR A 313 17.37 7.09 11.04
CA THR A 313 18.32 8.20 11.23
C THR A 313 19.67 7.64 11.69
N ASN A 314 20.76 8.21 11.20
CA ASN A 314 22.14 7.86 11.59
C ASN A 314 22.52 6.38 11.40
N GLY A 315 22.10 5.78 10.27
CA GLY A 315 22.30 4.35 10.01
C GLY A 315 23.68 3.95 9.46
N ALA A 316 24.63 4.88 9.31
CA ALA A 316 25.95 4.62 8.71
C ALA A 316 26.80 3.58 9.47
N TYR A 317 26.56 3.44 10.78
CA TYR A 317 27.17 2.42 11.64
C TYR A 317 26.17 1.33 12.06
N GLY A 318 25.08 1.19 11.30
CA GLY A 318 23.98 0.28 11.59
C GLY A 318 22.85 0.92 12.43
N PRO A 319 21.58 0.52 12.24
CA PRO A 319 20.45 1.07 12.98
C PRO A 319 20.54 0.98 14.50
N ALA A 320 21.33 0.05 15.03
CA ALA A 320 21.51 -0.17 16.45
C ALA A 320 22.51 0.78 17.11
N HIS A 321 23.34 1.49 16.33
CA HIS A 321 24.41 2.32 16.88
C HIS A 321 23.89 3.49 17.73
N MET A 322 22.84 4.15 17.25
CA MET A 322 22.18 5.27 17.93
C MET A 322 20.88 4.87 18.64
N ALA A 323 20.60 3.57 18.78
CA ALA A 323 19.35 3.10 19.34
C ALA A 323 19.36 3.13 20.88
N SER A 324 18.26 3.58 21.47
CA SER A 324 17.98 3.41 22.90
C SER A 324 17.59 1.96 23.19
N ARG A 325 18.28 1.31 24.13
CA ARG A 325 17.97 -0.04 24.58
C ARG A 325 17.13 0.00 25.85
N GLY A 326 16.19 -0.92 25.97
CA GLY A 326 15.30 -0.95 27.11
C GLY A 326 14.60 -2.27 27.37
N THR A 327 13.76 -2.25 28.40
CA THR A 327 12.84 -3.34 28.77
C THR A 327 11.41 -2.90 28.50
N LEU A 328 10.62 -3.78 27.86
CA LEU A 328 9.20 -3.57 27.66
C LEU A 328 8.46 -3.76 28.99
N LEU A 329 8.05 -2.67 29.62
CA LEU A 329 7.26 -2.69 30.85
C LEU A 329 5.84 -3.17 30.62
N ASP A 330 5.28 -2.88 29.44
CA ASP A 330 3.94 -3.28 29.07
C ASP A 330 3.74 -3.35 27.55
N VAL A 331 2.80 -4.19 27.13
CA VAL A 331 2.33 -4.31 25.75
C VAL A 331 0.81 -4.41 25.81
N ALA A 332 0.15 -3.27 25.64
CA ALA A 332 -1.29 -3.14 25.74
C ALA A 332 -1.93 -3.16 24.36
N LYS A 333 -3.02 -3.93 24.20
CA LYS A 333 -3.85 -3.90 23.00
C LYS A 333 -5.15 -3.16 23.30
N ALA A 334 -5.48 -2.18 22.47
CA ALA A 334 -6.72 -1.43 22.55
C ALA A 334 -7.94 -2.35 22.38
N SER A 335 -9.03 -2.02 23.08
CA SER A 335 -10.32 -2.66 22.88
C SER A 335 -10.97 -2.16 21.58
N GLY A 336 -11.50 -3.09 20.78
CA GLY A 336 -12.15 -2.77 19.51
C GLY A 336 -11.21 -2.80 18.31
N GLU A 337 -11.75 -2.43 17.15
CA GLU A 337 -11.00 -2.39 15.90
C GLU A 337 -10.21 -1.07 15.82
N PRO A 338 -8.88 -1.11 15.69
CA PRO A 338 -8.08 0.11 15.59
C PRO A 338 -8.31 0.80 14.24
N PRO A 339 -8.15 2.13 14.17
CA PRO A 339 -8.20 2.84 12.89
C PRO A 339 -7.12 2.34 11.94
N LEU A 340 -7.39 2.38 10.63
CA LEU A 340 -6.43 1.95 9.62
C LEU A 340 -5.10 2.69 9.77
N GLY A 341 -3.99 1.94 9.71
CA GLY A 341 -2.64 2.44 9.97
C GLY A 341 -2.19 2.30 11.42
N SER A 342 -3.10 2.03 12.37
CA SER A 342 -2.77 1.65 13.74
C SER A 342 -2.86 0.14 13.94
N SER A 343 -1.96 -0.44 14.72
CA SER A 343 -2.10 -1.83 15.17
C SER A 343 -3.07 -1.97 16.36
N GLY A 344 -3.42 -0.85 17.00
CA GLY A 344 -4.07 -0.84 18.31
C GLY A 344 -3.14 -1.32 19.44
N ILE A 345 -1.87 -1.59 19.18
CA ILE A 345 -0.90 -2.07 20.17
C ILE A 345 0.01 -0.93 20.59
N GLN A 346 0.00 -0.64 21.89
CA GLN A 346 0.87 0.32 22.52
C GLN A 346 1.91 -0.42 23.38
N ILE A 347 3.17 -0.03 23.25
CA ILE A 347 4.26 -0.52 24.09
C ILE A 347 4.68 0.56 25.07
N ARG A 348 5.07 0.13 26.28
CA ARG A 348 5.79 0.97 27.25
C ARG A 348 7.19 0.41 27.42
N MET A 349 8.22 1.19 27.12
CA MET A 349 9.62 0.78 27.19
C MET A 349 10.39 1.67 28.16
N GLU A 350 11.05 1.09 29.17
CA GLU A 350 12.02 1.82 29.99
C GLU A 350 13.41 1.75 29.33
N THR A 351 14.05 2.89 29.18
CA THR A 351 15.46 3.04 28.75
C THR A 351 16.24 3.82 29.79
N ASP A 352 17.54 3.58 29.90
CA ASP A 352 18.48 4.39 30.68
C ASP A 352 19.14 5.50 29.85
N LEU A 353 19.00 5.45 28.52
CA LEU A 353 19.52 6.44 27.59
C LEU A 353 18.42 6.88 26.61
N ILE A 354 17.77 8.00 26.89
CA ILE A 354 16.85 8.68 25.97
C ILE A 354 17.61 9.60 25.01
N ILE A 355 17.14 9.69 23.76
CA ILE A 355 17.71 10.56 22.72
C ILE A 355 16.63 11.48 22.14
N GLU A 356 17.06 12.60 21.57
CA GLU A 356 16.17 13.64 21.01
C GLU A 356 15.23 13.15 19.90
N GLY A 357 15.63 12.10 19.17
CA GLY A 357 14.82 11.48 18.13
C GLY A 357 13.65 10.63 18.63
N ILE A 358 13.59 10.34 19.94
CA ILE A 358 12.54 9.55 20.59
C ILE A 358 11.72 10.47 21.50
N ARG A 359 10.81 11.23 20.87
CA ARG A 359 9.88 12.14 21.58
C ARG A 359 8.58 12.28 20.79
N PRO A 360 7.46 12.65 21.43
CA PRO A 360 6.21 12.83 20.69
C PRO A 360 6.29 13.98 19.67
N PRO A 361 5.62 13.88 18.51
CA PRO A 361 5.00 12.70 17.89
C PRO A 361 5.93 12.03 16.85
N ARG A 362 7.24 11.90 17.15
CA ARG A 362 8.24 11.38 16.20
C ARG A 362 8.01 9.91 15.89
N VAL A 363 8.32 9.56 14.64
CA VAL A 363 8.33 8.19 14.16
C VAL A 363 9.61 7.50 14.66
N VAL A 364 9.45 6.24 15.05
CA VAL A 364 10.53 5.39 15.53
C VAL A 364 10.41 4.01 14.90
N ARG A 365 11.51 3.27 14.97
CA ARG A 365 11.60 1.86 14.60
C ARG A 365 11.99 1.07 15.84
N VAL A 366 11.24 0.03 16.16
CA VAL A 366 11.39 -0.76 17.38
C VAL A 366 11.68 -2.22 17.03
N ARG A 367 12.70 -2.78 17.66
CA ARG A 367 13.09 -4.17 17.48
C ARG A 367 13.07 -4.91 18.82
N PRO A 368 12.26 -5.98 18.97
CA PRO A 368 12.42 -6.90 20.08
C PRO A 368 13.73 -7.70 19.90
N SER A 369 14.35 -8.07 21.02
CA SER A 369 15.62 -8.83 21.05
C SER A 369 15.55 -10.20 20.35
N SER A 370 14.34 -10.75 20.14
CA SER A 370 14.10 -11.99 19.39
C SER A 370 14.37 -11.87 17.89
N TRP A 371 14.43 -10.66 17.33
CA TRP A 371 14.73 -10.45 15.92
C TRP A 371 16.23 -10.29 15.70
N ALA A 372 16.74 -10.70 14.53
CA ALA A 372 18.14 -10.55 14.19
C ALA A 372 18.58 -9.08 14.09
N GLN A 373 19.82 -8.79 14.49
CA GLN A 373 20.45 -7.51 14.21
C GLN A 373 21.07 -7.58 12.84
N VAL A 374 20.66 -6.69 11.95
CA VAL A 374 21.25 -6.57 10.63
C VAL A 374 21.49 -5.10 10.31
N ASP A 375 22.49 -4.85 9.49
CA ASP A 375 22.69 -3.57 8.87
C ASP A 375 21.81 -3.44 7.64
N ILE A 376 21.44 -2.21 7.31
CA ILE A 376 20.58 -1.88 6.17
C ILE A 376 21.40 -1.22 5.07
N PRO A 377 20.98 -1.35 3.79
CA PRO A 377 21.66 -0.71 2.68
C PRO A 377 21.79 0.80 2.85
N ARG A 378 22.82 1.37 2.21
CA ARG A 378 23.16 2.80 2.21
C ARG A 378 21.97 3.72 1.93
N GLU A 379 21.06 3.25 1.09
CA GLU A 379 19.88 3.94 0.61
C GLU A 379 18.82 4.09 1.70
N GLU A 380 18.72 3.13 2.63
CA GLU A 380 17.61 2.99 3.58
C GLU A 380 17.82 3.75 4.91
N TYR A 381 18.90 4.52 5.01
CA TYR A 381 19.15 5.43 6.13
C TYR A 381 19.59 6.83 5.67
N PHE A 382 19.65 7.76 6.63
CA PHE A 382 20.22 9.09 6.46
C PHE A 382 21.55 9.23 7.20
N GLU A 383 22.51 9.89 6.57
CA GLU A 383 23.69 10.45 7.21
C GLU A 383 23.41 11.92 7.54
N ASN A 384 23.66 12.32 8.79
CA ASN A 384 23.60 13.72 9.23
C ASN A 384 22.28 14.47 8.93
N GLY A 385 21.16 13.75 8.75
CA GLY A 385 19.84 14.35 8.50
C GLY A 385 19.65 14.99 7.12
N ASN A 386 20.58 14.81 6.16
CA ASN A 386 20.42 15.36 4.82
C ASN A 386 19.46 14.50 3.98
N MET A 387 18.22 14.97 3.83
CA MET A 387 17.17 14.26 3.09
C MET A 387 17.45 14.18 1.57
N ASP A 388 18.26 15.10 1.04
CA ASP A 388 18.54 15.22 -0.40
C ASP A 388 19.80 14.46 -0.84
N GLU A 389 20.57 13.88 0.09
CA GLU A 389 21.93 13.38 -0.18
C GLU A 389 21.97 12.19 -1.17
N ARG A 390 20.87 11.45 -1.35
CA ARG A 390 20.90 10.16 -2.09
C ARG A 390 19.71 9.88 -3.00
N PHE A 391 18.61 10.61 -2.83
CA PHE A 391 17.42 10.41 -3.64
C PHE A 391 16.92 11.73 -4.21
N PRO A 392 16.36 11.69 -5.41
CA PRO A 392 15.99 12.90 -6.10
C PRO A 392 14.87 13.62 -5.31
N SER A 393 15.07 14.92 -5.09
CA SER A 393 14.14 15.79 -4.37
C SER A 393 12.77 15.80 -5.05
N PRO A 394 11.67 16.30 -4.46
CA PRO A 394 10.35 16.28 -5.11
C PRO A 394 10.30 16.85 -6.56
N ALA A 395 11.33 17.57 -7.01
CA ALA A 395 11.52 18.04 -8.37
C ALA A 395 11.70 16.94 -9.46
N ILE A 396 11.87 15.66 -9.09
CA ILE A 396 11.86 14.54 -10.06
C ILE A 396 10.49 14.41 -10.73
N PHE A 397 9.40 14.51 -9.97
CA PHE A 397 8.08 14.10 -10.44
C PHE A 397 7.58 14.82 -11.69
N PRO A 398 7.82 16.13 -11.88
CA PRO A 398 7.48 16.79 -13.15
C PRO A 398 8.21 16.25 -14.39
N ARG A 399 9.24 15.40 -14.23
CA ARG A 399 10.07 14.86 -15.32
C ARG A 399 9.73 13.41 -15.72
N TYR A 400 8.88 12.70 -14.97
CA TYR A 400 8.56 11.28 -15.19
C TYR A 400 7.10 11.04 -15.54
#